data_AF-X1NCJ1-F1
#
_entry.id   AF-X1NCJ1-F1
#
_cell.length_a   1.000
_cell.length_b   1.000
_cell.length_c   1.000
_cell.angle_alpha   90.00
_cell.angle_beta   90.00
_cell.angle_gamma   90.00
#
_symmetry.space_group_name_H-M   'P 1'
#
loop_
_entity.id
_entity.type
_entity.pdbx_description
1 polymer ?
#
loop_
_entity_poly.entity_id
_entity_poly.type
_entity_poly.pdbx_seq_one_letter_code
_entity_poly.pdbx_strand_id
1 'polypeptide(L)'
;RRLAGIALAPFIKVEASRFTEVGYVGRDVESMVRDLVEISVNMVRQEKTKMVEEKAKQFAEERILDILLPVPPTVKMTDLDIQDSVKSVDSTREKMRALLRDGKLDDRIIELDVTRQKMPFIEIFSQAGIEDLSGALEQAFGSRLPKKKKKIKMPVKEALRYIQNEEAIRKIRCDGFPSIAEKSTPSVERANAKTRSLTALVRA
;
A
#
# COMPACT_ATOMS: atom_id res chain seq x y z
N ARG A 1 -17.74 -20.38 14.95
CA ARG A 1 -16.43 -20.65 14.30
C ARG A 1 -16.54 -21.55 13.07
N ARG A 2 -16.88 -22.85 13.18
CA ARG A 2 -16.90 -23.76 12.01
C ARG A 2 -17.83 -23.29 10.89
N LEU A 3 -19.06 -22.90 11.23
CA LEU A 3 -20.04 -22.38 10.26
C LEU A 3 -19.53 -21.13 9.52
N ALA A 4 -18.89 -20.21 10.24
CA ALA A 4 -18.27 -19.02 9.64
C ALA A 4 -17.13 -19.36 8.67
N GLY A 5 -16.34 -20.40 8.95
CA GLY A 5 -15.30 -20.87 8.03
C GLY A 5 -15.87 -21.43 6.72
N ILE A 6 -17.00 -22.16 6.79
CA ILE A 6 -17.69 -22.69 5.61
C ILE A 6 -18.36 -21.57 4.80
N ALA A 7 -18.98 -20.61 5.49
CA ALA A 7 -19.65 -19.48 4.86
C ALA A 7 -18.67 -18.35 4.43
N LEU A 8 -17.36 -18.53 4.63
CA LEU A 8 -16.33 -17.50 4.40
C LEU A 8 -16.71 -16.14 5.01
N ALA A 9 -17.25 -16.17 6.23
CA ALA A 9 -17.75 -15.00 6.93
C ALA A 9 -16.81 -14.56 8.07
N PRO A 10 -16.66 -13.24 8.32
CA PRO A 10 -15.88 -12.74 9.43
C PRO A 10 -16.50 -13.19 10.77
N PHE A 11 -15.66 -13.59 11.73
CA PHE A 11 -16.12 -14.13 13.01
C PHE A 11 -15.19 -13.72 14.14
N ILE A 12 -15.79 -13.32 15.27
CA ILE A 12 -15.09 -12.98 16.51
C ILE A 12 -15.73 -13.72 17.69
N LYS A 13 -14.90 -14.20 18.62
CA LYS A 13 -15.34 -14.80 19.89
C LYS A 13 -15.10 -13.79 21.00
N VAL A 14 -16.13 -13.54 21.81
CA VAL A 14 -16.07 -12.55 22.89
C VAL A 14 -16.64 -13.15 24.19
N GLU A 15 -16.05 -12.77 25.32
CA GLU A 15 -16.51 -13.16 26.67
C GLU A 15 -17.38 -12.05 27.25
N ALA A 16 -18.57 -12.39 27.74
CA ALA A 16 -19.55 -11.40 28.21
C ALA A 16 -19.09 -10.65 29.47
N SER A 17 -18.35 -11.33 30.36
CA SER A 17 -17.81 -10.74 31.60
C SER A 17 -16.87 -9.55 31.34
N ARG A 18 -16.21 -9.54 30.18
CA ARG A 18 -15.30 -8.46 29.75
C ARG A 18 -16.00 -7.10 29.56
N PHE A 19 -17.32 -7.11 29.38
CA PHE A 19 -18.12 -5.91 29.11
C PHE A 19 -19.03 -5.54 30.29
N THR A 20 -19.06 -6.34 31.35
CA THR A 20 -19.90 -6.12 32.53
C THR A 20 -19.13 -5.55 33.72
N GLU A 21 -17.79 -5.53 33.68
CA GLU A 21 -16.97 -5.24 34.85
C GLU A 21 -15.82 -4.25 34.55
N VAL A 22 -16.11 -2.96 34.34
CA VAL A 22 -15.14 -1.90 34.70
C VAL A 22 -15.86 -0.58 34.96
N GLY A 23 -15.62 0.02 36.13
CA GLY A 23 -15.95 1.41 36.41
C GLY A 23 -15.26 2.41 35.48
N TYR A 24 -15.95 3.54 35.30
CA TYR A 24 -15.59 4.83 34.68
C TYR A 24 -14.91 4.90 33.29
N VAL A 25 -14.13 3.92 32.81
CA VAL A 25 -13.61 3.88 31.43
C VAL A 25 -13.36 2.41 30.98
N GLY A 26 -14.41 1.62 30.83
CA GLY A 26 -14.33 0.24 30.32
C GLY A 26 -14.12 0.16 28.80
N ARG A 27 -13.87 -1.05 28.28
CA ARG A 27 -13.80 -1.33 26.84
C ARG A 27 -15.23 -1.33 26.26
N ASP A 28 -15.53 -0.40 25.36
CA ASP A 28 -16.88 -0.24 24.81
C ASP A 28 -17.38 -1.49 24.06
N VAL A 29 -18.68 -1.77 24.14
CA VAL A 29 -19.38 -2.79 23.31
C VAL A 29 -19.11 -2.55 21.82
N GLU A 30 -18.93 -1.29 21.41
CA GLU A 30 -18.59 -0.90 20.05
C GLU A 30 -17.24 -1.47 19.58
N SER A 31 -16.30 -1.74 20.49
CA SER A 31 -15.02 -2.38 20.16
C SER A 31 -15.20 -3.77 19.54
N MET A 32 -16.23 -4.52 19.93
CA MET A 32 -16.54 -5.82 19.30
C MET A 32 -16.86 -5.67 17.81
N VAL A 33 -17.58 -4.61 17.45
CA VAL A 33 -17.94 -4.32 16.06
C VAL A 33 -16.71 -3.85 15.29
N ARG A 34 -15.86 -3.01 15.89
CA ARG A 34 -14.60 -2.56 15.27
C ARG A 34 -13.66 -3.73 14.98
N ASP A 35 -13.47 -4.63 15.94
CA ASP A 35 -12.63 -5.82 15.77
C ASP A 35 -13.19 -6.75 14.68
N LEU A 36 -14.52 -6.92 14.61
CA LEU A 36 -15.17 -7.69 13.53
C LEU A 36 -14.96 -7.05 12.16
N VAL A 37 -15.07 -5.73 12.05
CA VAL A 37 -14.80 -4.98 10.82
C VAL A 37 -13.34 -5.15 10.41
N GLU A 38 -12.39 -5.06 11.34
CA GLU A 38 -10.97 -5.26 11.04
C GLU A 38 -10.68 -6.66 10.47
N ILE A 39 -11.26 -7.70 11.08
CA ILE A 39 -11.19 -9.08 10.56
C ILE A 39 -11.78 -9.16 9.15
N SER A 40 -12.91 -8.50 8.91
CA SER A 40 -13.57 -8.46 7.61
C SER A 40 -12.68 -7.82 6.54
N VAL A 41 -12.06 -6.68 6.87
CA VAL A 41 -11.15 -5.97 5.97
C VAL A 41 -9.92 -6.81 5.65
N ASN A 42 -9.33 -7.44 6.67
CA ASN A 42 -8.18 -8.31 6.47
C ASN A 42 -8.49 -9.51 5.59
N MET A 43 -9.68 -10.13 5.76
CA MET A 43 -10.14 -11.23 4.93
C MET A 43 -10.25 -10.82 3.46
N VAL A 44 -10.93 -9.69 3.18
CA VAL A 44 -11.08 -9.19 1.80
C VAL A 44 -9.73 -8.77 1.21
N ARG A 45 -8.85 -8.16 2.01
CA ARG A 45 -7.51 -7.77 1.57
C ARG A 45 -6.66 -8.98 1.17
N GLN A 46 -6.73 -10.07 1.91
CA GLN A 46 -6.03 -11.31 1.57
C GLN A 46 -6.57 -11.91 0.27
N GLU A 47 -7.89 -11.94 0.10
CA GLU A 47 -8.53 -12.43 -1.12
C GLU A 47 -8.11 -11.61 -2.35
N LYS A 48 -8.15 -10.28 -2.25
CA LYS A 48 -7.74 -9.38 -3.33
C LYS A 48 -6.25 -9.48 -3.63
N THR A 49 -5.40 -9.60 -2.61
CA THR A 49 -3.96 -9.82 -2.81
C THR A 49 -3.73 -11.07 -3.65
N LYS A 50 -4.41 -12.18 -3.33
CA LYS A 50 -4.32 -13.43 -4.11
C LYS A 50 -4.79 -13.25 -5.55
N MET A 51 -5.89 -12.56 -5.79
CA MET A 51 -6.41 -12.31 -7.15
C MET A 51 -5.45 -11.46 -8.00
N VAL A 52 -4.67 -10.58 -7.38
CA VAL A 52 -3.75 -9.66 -8.06
C VAL A 52 -2.34 -10.24 -8.17
N GLU A 53 -1.99 -11.24 -7.37
CA GLU A 53 -0.64 -11.82 -7.28
C GLU A 53 -0.08 -12.25 -8.64
N GLU A 54 -0.88 -12.94 -9.47
CA GLU A 54 -0.46 -13.36 -10.80
C GLU A 54 -0.16 -12.17 -11.73
N LYS A 55 -1.04 -11.15 -11.72
CA LYS A 55 -0.87 -9.93 -12.53
C LYS A 55 0.32 -9.11 -12.04
N ALA A 56 0.52 -9.02 -10.72
CA ALA A 56 1.65 -8.34 -10.10
C ALA A 56 2.97 -9.06 -10.43
N LYS A 57 2.96 -10.40 -10.47
CA LYS A 57 4.12 -11.19 -10.87
C LYS A 57 4.49 -10.95 -12.33
N GLN A 58 3.53 -10.99 -13.25
CA GLN A 58 3.78 -10.71 -14.68
C GLN A 58 4.34 -9.30 -14.88
N PHE A 59 3.74 -8.31 -14.23
CA PHE A 59 4.22 -6.93 -14.31
C PHE A 59 5.63 -6.77 -13.72
N ALA A 60 5.93 -7.43 -12.60
CA ALA A 60 7.26 -7.39 -12.01
C ALA A 60 8.32 -8.03 -12.91
N GLU A 61 8.00 -9.14 -13.59
CA GLU A 61 8.86 -9.76 -14.59
C GLU A 61 9.16 -8.78 -15.74
N GLU A 62 8.13 -8.13 -16.28
CA GLU A 62 8.28 -7.15 -17.37
C GLU A 62 9.15 -5.97 -16.95
N ARG A 63 8.91 -5.40 -15.77
CA ARG A 63 9.66 -4.25 -15.27
C ARG A 63 11.13 -4.56 -15.01
N ILE A 64 11.45 -5.79 -14.62
CA ILE A 64 12.85 -6.23 -14.45
C ILE A 64 13.52 -6.48 -15.79
N LEU A 65 12.80 -7.05 -16.75
CA LEU A 65 13.29 -7.18 -18.12
C LEU A 65 13.63 -5.82 -18.72
N ASP A 66 12.80 -4.79 -18.49
CA ASP A 66 13.06 -3.43 -18.98
C ASP A 66 14.32 -2.80 -18.34
N ILE A 67 14.63 -3.14 -17.07
CA ILE A 67 15.86 -2.69 -16.40
C ILE A 67 17.10 -3.43 -16.92
N LEU A 68 16.96 -4.72 -17.20
CA LEU A 68 18.06 -5.57 -17.69
C LEU A 68 18.36 -5.35 -19.19
N LEU A 69 17.34 -5.01 -19.97
CA LEU A 69 17.40 -4.75 -21.40
C LEU A 69 16.90 -3.32 -21.67
N PRO A 70 17.68 -2.29 -21.33
CA PRO A 70 17.31 -0.93 -21.69
C PRO A 70 17.23 -0.83 -23.21
N VAL A 71 16.04 -0.58 -23.74
CA VAL A 71 15.88 -0.27 -25.16
C VAL A 71 16.66 1.02 -25.40
N PRO A 72 17.67 1.03 -26.29
CA PRO A 72 18.40 2.26 -26.57
C PRO A 72 17.40 3.33 -27.01
N PRO A 73 17.47 4.55 -26.47
CA PRO A 73 16.58 5.63 -26.90
C PRO A 73 16.71 5.75 -28.43
N THR A 74 15.59 5.63 -29.14
CA THR A 74 15.50 5.68 -30.60
C THR A 74 16.16 6.95 -31.13
N VAL A 75 17.44 6.85 -31.47
CA VAL A 75 18.16 7.91 -32.20
C VAL A 75 17.65 7.82 -33.64
N LYS A 76 16.61 8.59 -33.97
CA LYS A 76 16.13 8.91 -35.34
C LYS A 76 16.58 7.90 -36.42
N MET A 77 16.11 6.66 -36.35
CA MET A 77 16.32 5.67 -37.41
C MET A 77 15.09 5.63 -38.31
N THR A 78 15.29 5.34 -39.60
CA THR A 78 14.21 5.28 -40.59
C THR A 78 13.23 4.14 -40.29
N ASP A 79 11.96 4.28 -40.70
CA ASP A 79 10.85 3.38 -40.32
C ASP A 79 11.07 1.89 -40.65
N LEU A 80 12.02 1.57 -41.54
CA LEU A 80 12.37 0.22 -41.97
C LEU A 80 13.37 -0.47 -41.02
N ASP A 81 14.35 0.26 -40.47
CA ASP A 81 15.34 -0.30 -39.52
C ASP A 81 14.74 -0.54 -38.12
N ILE A 82 13.64 0.15 -37.81
CA ILE A 82 12.90 -0.01 -36.55
C ILE A 82 12.25 -1.39 -36.47
N GLN A 83 11.70 -1.92 -37.58
CA GLN A 83 10.95 -3.18 -37.54
C GLN A 83 11.84 -4.40 -37.27
N ASP A 84 13.05 -4.43 -37.81
CA ASP A 84 13.97 -5.54 -37.61
C ASP A 84 14.69 -5.48 -36.25
N SER A 85 15.00 -4.27 -35.77
CA SER A 85 15.51 -4.09 -34.41
C SER A 85 14.47 -4.48 -33.35
N VAL A 86 13.20 -4.13 -33.52
CA VAL A 86 12.12 -4.50 -32.58
C VAL A 86 11.93 -6.02 -32.49
N LYS A 87 11.90 -6.75 -33.63
CA LYS A 87 11.80 -8.22 -33.63
C LYS A 87 12.98 -8.90 -32.93
N SER A 88 14.20 -8.36 -33.08
CA SER A 88 15.39 -8.89 -32.41
C SER A 88 15.34 -8.71 -30.89
N VAL A 89 14.80 -7.56 -30.43
CA VAL A 89 14.62 -7.24 -29.01
C VAL A 89 13.56 -8.14 -28.38
N ASP A 90 12.45 -8.40 -29.07
CA ASP A 90 11.39 -9.29 -28.60
C ASP A 90 11.90 -10.72 -28.41
N SER A 91 12.67 -11.25 -29.38
CA SER A 91 13.26 -12.59 -29.27
C SER A 91 14.25 -12.72 -28.11
N THR A 92 14.97 -11.64 -27.80
CA THR A 92 15.92 -11.59 -26.67
C THR A 92 15.17 -11.49 -25.34
N ARG A 93 14.08 -10.71 -25.31
CA ARG A 93 13.19 -10.54 -24.16
C ARG A 93 12.53 -11.86 -23.76
N GLU A 94 12.09 -12.67 -24.73
CA GLU A 94 11.51 -13.99 -24.47
C GLU A 94 12.51 -14.97 -23.88
N LYS A 95 13.75 -15.02 -24.41
CA LYS A 95 14.83 -15.85 -23.86
C LYS A 95 15.17 -15.44 -22.43
N MET A 96 15.27 -14.14 -22.17
CA MET A 96 15.51 -13.63 -20.81
C MET A 96 14.35 -13.91 -19.86
N ARG A 97 13.10 -13.88 -20.34
CA ARG A 97 11.93 -14.28 -19.55
C ARG A 97 12.01 -15.74 -19.12
N ALA A 98 12.45 -16.64 -20.02
CA ALA A 98 12.70 -18.04 -19.66
C ALA A 98 13.81 -18.16 -18.61
N LEU A 99 14.94 -17.45 -18.77
CA LEU A 99 16.05 -17.46 -17.82
C LEU A 99 15.70 -16.88 -16.43
N LEU A 100 14.81 -15.88 -16.38
CA LEU A 100 14.26 -15.35 -15.12
C LEU A 100 13.40 -16.39 -14.41
N ARG A 101 12.60 -17.16 -15.15
CA ARG A 101 11.79 -18.25 -14.59
C ARG A 101 12.64 -19.41 -14.11
N ASP A 102 13.75 -19.68 -14.79
CA ASP A 102 14.77 -20.66 -14.39
C ASP A 102 15.58 -20.21 -13.15
N GLY A 103 15.45 -18.95 -12.70
CA GLY A 103 16.19 -18.41 -11.54
C GLY A 103 17.67 -18.15 -11.78
N LYS A 104 18.16 -18.22 -13.02
CA LYS A 104 19.59 -18.05 -13.37
C LYS A 104 20.09 -16.61 -13.25
N LEU A 105 19.17 -15.66 -13.10
CA LEU A 105 19.46 -14.23 -13.05
C LEU A 105 19.27 -13.62 -11.65
N ASP A 106 18.92 -14.44 -10.65
CA ASP A 106 18.59 -14.00 -9.29
C ASP A 106 19.71 -13.21 -8.60
N ASP A 107 20.97 -13.59 -8.84
CA ASP A 107 22.16 -13.00 -8.22
C ASP A 107 22.64 -11.71 -8.89
N ARG A 108 22.10 -11.36 -10.07
CA ARG A 108 22.49 -10.12 -10.74
C ARG A 108 22.03 -8.91 -9.94
N ILE A 109 22.90 -7.92 -9.81
CA ILE A 109 22.58 -6.67 -9.12
C ILE A 109 21.93 -5.72 -10.11
N ILE A 110 20.74 -5.23 -9.77
CA ILE A 110 20.03 -4.22 -10.55
C ILE A 110 19.81 -2.95 -9.73
N GLU A 111 19.77 -1.81 -10.42
CA GLU A 111 19.42 -0.52 -9.84
C GLU A 111 17.91 -0.30 -9.94
N LEU A 112 17.23 -0.25 -8.79
CA LEU A 112 15.80 0.02 -8.72
C LEU A 112 15.53 1.40 -8.07
N ASP A 113 14.62 2.15 -8.68
CA ASP A 113 14.08 3.38 -8.10
C ASP A 113 13.07 3.05 -6.98
N VAL A 114 13.56 3.03 -5.74
CA VAL A 114 12.74 2.75 -4.56
C VAL A 114 12.11 4.06 -4.05
N THR A 115 10.78 4.08 -3.98
CA THR A 115 10.05 5.18 -3.33
C THR A 115 10.03 4.93 -1.82
N ARG A 116 11.11 5.28 -1.09
CA ARG A 116 11.07 5.22 0.38
C ARG A 116 10.11 6.27 0.93
N GLN A 117 8.96 5.84 1.45
CA GLN A 117 8.11 6.65 2.33
C GLN A 117 8.61 6.54 3.77
N LYS A 118 9.82 7.04 4.03
CA LYS A 118 10.28 7.34 5.39
C LYS A 118 10.98 8.68 5.33
N MET A 119 10.35 9.71 5.89
CA MET A 119 11.00 10.98 6.19
C MET A 119 11.61 10.85 7.58
N PRO A 120 12.94 10.79 7.74
CA PRO A 120 13.60 10.91 9.04
C PRO A 120 13.98 12.37 9.24
N PHE A 121 13.01 13.25 9.52
CA PHE A 121 13.30 14.66 9.76
C PHE A 121 12.29 15.26 10.73
N ILE A 122 12.28 14.85 12.00
CA ILE A 122 11.58 15.59 13.08
C ILE A 122 12.35 15.55 14.42
N GLU A 123 13.43 14.76 14.58
CA GLU A 123 14.13 14.66 15.89
C GLU A 123 15.25 15.70 16.12
N ILE A 124 15.71 16.43 15.10
CA ILE A 124 16.87 17.35 15.22
C ILE A 124 16.45 18.83 15.33
N PHE A 125 15.18 19.17 15.04
CA PHE A 125 14.71 20.56 15.03
C PHE A 125 13.94 20.99 16.29
N SER A 126 13.76 20.12 17.30
CA SER A 126 13.01 20.44 18.52
C SER A 126 13.80 21.24 19.57
N GLN A 127 15.06 21.64 19.31
CA GLN A 127 15.90 22.37 20.28
C GLN A 127 15.99 23.89 20.03
N ALA A 128 15.44 24.41 18.94
CA ALA A 128 15.33 25.84 18.71
C ALA A 128 13.85 26.19 18.44
N GLY A 129 13.27 27.10 19.22
CA GLY A 129 11.84 27.43 19.18
C GLY A 129 11.35 27.95 17.82
N ILE A 130 10.65 27.09 17.09
CA ILE A 130 9.99 27.39 15.80
C ILE A 130 8.56 26.82 15.78
N GLU A 131 7.80 27.03 16.85
CA GLU A 131 6.37 26.70 16.87
C GLU A 131 5.58 27.51 15.83
N ASP A 132 5.95 28.77 15.57
CA ASP A 132 5.19 29.68 14.68
C ASP A 132 5.52 29.55 13.18
N LEU A 133 6.71 29.03 12.83
CA LEU A 133 7.13 28.87 11.43
C LEU A 133 6.70 27.52 10.82
N SER A 134 6.34 26.57 11.68
CA SER A 134 6.00 25.19 11.31
C SER A 134 4.65 25.08 10.59
N GLY A 135 3.63 25.80 11.07
CA GLY A 135 2.28 25.77 10.50
C GLY A 135 2.18 26.38 9.10
N ALA A 136 2.92 27.48 8.85
CA ALA A 136 2.96 28.13 7.53
C ALA A 136 3.77 27.30 6.50
N LEU A 137 4.82 26.59 6.95
CA LEU A 137 5.60 25.71 6.09
C LEU A 137 4.83 24.44 5.73
N GLU A 138 4.10 23.85 6.67
CA GLU A 138 3.29 22.64 6.44
C GLU A 138 2.14 22.88 5.46
N GLN A 139 1.48 24.04 5.53
CA GLN A 139 0.40 24.42 4.62
C GLN A 139 0.90 24.75 3.19
N ALA A 140 2.15 25.20 3.04
CA ALA A 140 2.79 25.45 1.75
C ALA A 140 3.47 24.21 1.13
N PHE A 141 3.98 23.28 1.96
CA PHE A 141 4.74 22.09 1.52
C PHE A 141 3.91 20.79 1.47
N GLY A 142 2.73 20.74 2.09
CA GLY A 142 1.95 19.52 2.28
C GLY A 142 1.40 18.85 1.02
N SER A 143 1.39 19.52 -0.14
CA SER A 143 0.76 18.98 -1.37
C SER A 143 1.66 18.95 -2.61
N ARG A 144 2.92 19.37 -2.53
CA ARG A 144 3.78 19.54 -3.73
C ARG A 144 5.19 18.96 -3.64
N LEU A 145 5.55 18.23 -2.58
CA LEU A 145 6.83 17.53 -2.60
C LEU A 145 6.76 16.26 -3.47
N PRO A 146 7.51 16.19 -4.58
CA PRO A 146 7.64 14.95 -5.32
C PRO A 146 8.32 13.92 -4.40
N LYS A 147 7.74 12.73 -4.29
CA LYS A 147 8.36 11.61 -3.60
C LYS A 147 9.73 11.36 -4.23
N LYS A 148 10.81 11.77 -3.55
CA LYS A 148 12.18 11.60 -4.05
C LYS A 148 12.44 10.09 -4.14
N LYS A 149 12.48 9.55 -5.36
CA LYS A 149 12.88 8.17 -5.63
C LYS A 149 14.37 8.06 -5.39
N LYS A 150 14.80 7.09 -4.57
CA LYS A 150 16.22 6.81 -4.36
C LYS A 150 16.59 5.56 -5.16
N LYS A 151 17.63 5.65 -5.98
CA LYS A 151 18.18 4.48 -6.67
C LYS A 151 18.90 3.59 -5.65
N ILE A 152 18.46 2.35 -5.51
CA ILE A 152 19.09 1.36 -4.63
C ILE A 152 19.49 0.16 -5.48
N LYS A 153 20.73 -0.31 -5.27
CA LYS A 153 21.23 -1.55 -5.84
C LYS A 153 20.77 -2.71 -4.99
N MET A 154 20.11 -3.70 -5.59
CA MET A 154 19.70 -4.94 -4.92
C MET A 154 19.73 -6.11 -5.92
N PRO A 155 19.83 -7.36 -5.47
CA PRO A 155 19.75 -8.53 -6.34
C PRO A 155 18.36 -8.63 -6.99
N VAL A 156 18.30 -9.22 -8.20
CA VAL A 156 17.05 -9.40 -8.97
C VAL A 156 15.98 -10.11 -8.16
N LYS A 157 16.35 -11.09 -7.34
CA LYS A 157 15.44 -11.82 -6.46
C LYS A 157 14.72 -10.92 -5.44
N GLU A 158 15.44 -9.98 -4.85
CA GLU A 158 14.87 -9.00 -3.90
C GLU A 158 14.05 -7.94 -4.64
N ALA A 159 14.53 -7.49 -5.81
CA ALA A 159 13.82 -6.56 -6.66
C ALA A 159 12.46 -7.12 -7.13
N LEU A 160 12.40 -8.40 -7.52
CA LEU A 160 11.17 -9.09 -7.89
C LEU A 160 10.12 -8.97 -6.79
N ARG A 161 10.50 -9.38 -5.57
CA ARG A 161 9.61 -9.33 -4.40
C ARG A 161 9.18 -7.89 -4.08
N TYR A 162 10.11 -6.94 -4.19
CA TYR A 162 9.82 -5.54 -3.91
C TYR A 162 8.80 -4.96 -4.91
N ILE A 163 9.00 -5.15 -6.22
CA ILE A 163 8.09 -4.65 -7.26
C ILE A 163 6.73 -5.34 -7.17
N GLN A 164 6.70 -6.65 -6.93
CA GLN A 164 5.44 -7.40 -6.74
C GLN A 164 4.61 -6.80 -5.60
N ASN A 165 5.24 -6.54 -4.45
CA ASN A 165 4.57 -5.94 -3.31
C ASN A 165 4.09 -4.51 -3.60
N GLU A 166 4.91 -3.70 -4.28
CA GLU A 166 4.55 -2.33 -4.66
C GLU A 166 3.33 -2.32 -5.60
N GLU A 167 3.31 -3.20 -6.61
CA GLU A 167 2.21 -3.31 -7.56
C GLU A 167 0.96 -3.93 -6.97
N ALA A 168 1.09 -4.94 -6.10
CA ALA A 168 -0.05 -5.49 -5.36
C ALA A 168 -0.73 -4.41 -4.51
N ILE A 169 0.05 -3.64 -3.74
CA ILE A 169 -0.48 -2.52 -2.93
C ILE A 169 -1.12 -1.46 -3.82
N ARG A 170 -0.48 -1.12 -4.94
CA ARG A 170 -0.99 -0.12 -5.89
C ARG A 170 -2.32 -0.56 -6.50
N LYS A 171 -2.43 -1.81 -6.97
CA LYS A 171 -3.64 -2.37 -7.57
C LYS A 171 -4.78 -2.47 -6.55
N ILE A 172 -4.50 -2.95 -5.34
CA ILE A 172 -5.50 -2.99 -4.25
C ILE A 172 -6.02 -1.59 -3.91
N ARG A 173 -5.16 -0.57 -3.95
CA ARG A 173 -5.56 0.83 -3.73
C ARG A 173 -6.42 1.38 -4.87
N CYS A 174 -6.11 1.04 -6.12
CA CYS A 174 -6.87 1.48 -7.30
C CYS A 174 -8.27 0.86 -7.34
N ASP A 175 -8.44 -0.38 -6.88
CA ASP A 175 -9.73 -1.08 -6.83
C ASP A 175 -10.69 -0.56 -5.74
N GLY A 176 -10.38 0.60 -5.14
CA GLY A 176 -11.37 1.41 -4.43
C GLY A 176 -11.68 0.94 -3.02
N PHE A 177 -10.76 0.30 -2.32
CA PHE A 177 -10.83 0.20 -0.86
C PHE A 177 -10.24 1.47 -0.21
N PRO A 178 -11.04 2.45 0.21
CA PRO A 178 -10.56 3.42 1.18
C PRO A 178 -10.15 2.65 2.43
N SER A 179 -8.99 2.96 3.00
CA SER A 179 -8.70 2.58 4.38
C SER A 179 -9.91 3.01 5.22
N ILE A 180 -10.67 2.05 5.73
CA ILE A 180 -11.86 2.32 6.56
C ILE A 180 -11.48 3.17 7.78
N ALA A 181 -10.20 3.12 8.19
CA ALA A 181 -9.60 4.01 9.19
C ALA A 181 -9.76 5.52 8.90
N GLU A 182 -9.85 5.93 7.62
CA GLU A 182 -10.04 7.35 7.24
C GLU A 182 -11.51 7.78 7.26
N LYS A 183 -12.46 6.85 7.17
CA LYS A 183 -13.90 7.15 7.11
C LYS A 183 -14.64 6.94 8.42
N SER A 184 -14.05 6.21 9.37
CA SER A 184 -14.63 6.00 10.71
C SER A 184 -14.49 7.20 11.64
N THR A 185 -13.49 8.06 11.46
CA THR A 185 -13.27 9.23 12.34
C THR A 185 -14.34 10.32 12.25
N PRO A 186 -14.83 10.78 11.06
CA PRO A 186 -15.84 11.83 11.02
C PRO A 186 -17.26 11.35 11.38
N SER A 187 -17.52 10.05 11.34
CA SER A 187 -18.87 9.50 11.61
C SER A 187 -19.15 9.39 13.11
N VAL A 188 -18.13 9.07 13.92
CA VAL A 188 -18.24 8.97 15.39
C VAL A 188 -18.30 10.35 16.05
N GLU A 189 -17.56 11.35 15.53
CA GLU A 189 -17.65 12.74 16.00
C GLU A 189 -19.02 13.38 15.70
N ARG A 190 -19.58 13.15 14.50
CA ARG A 190 -20.91 13.66 14.14
C ARG A 190 -22.03 13.01 14.93
N ALA A 191 -21.89 11.72 15.27
CA ALA A 191 -22.84 11.04 16.15
C ALA A 191 -22.79 11.62 17.57
N ASN A 192 -21.60 11.78 18.15
CA ASN A 192 -21.41 12.34 19.49
C ASN A 192 -21.84 13.82 19.61
N ALA A 193 -21.67 14.62 18.55
CA ALA A 193 -22.17 16.01 18.52
C ALA A 193 -23.71 16.07 18.56
N LYS A 194 -24.39 15.13 17.87
CA LYS A 194 -25.86 15.02 17.88
C LYS A 194 -26.39 14.55 19.25
N THR A 195 -25.71 13.64 19.92
CA THR A 195 -26.10 13.19 21.26
C THR A 195 -25.90 14.30 22.30
N ARG A 196 -24.82 15.09 22.17
CA ARG A 196 -24.58 16.26 23.04
C ARG A 196 -25.61 17.38 22.84
N SER A 197 -26.02 17.65 21.60
CA SER A 197 -27.06 18.68 21.34
C SER A 197 -28.44 18.24 21.82
N LEU A 198 -28.80 16.97 21.64
CA LEU A 198 -30.07 16.41 22.17
C LEU A 198 -30.10 16.40 23.70
N THR A 199 -28.98 16.09 24.36
CA THR A 199 -28.90 16.11 25.83
C THR A 199 -28.97 17.54 26.39
N ALA A 200 -28.47 18.54 25.66
CA ALA A 200 -28.60 19.95 26.03
C ALA A 200 -30.03 20.48 25.86
N LEU A 201 -30.76 19.99 24.83
CA LEU A 201 -32.15 20.38 24.55
C LEU A 201 -33.17 19.77 25.52
N VAL A 202 -32.86 18.63 26.14
CA VAL A 202 -33.73 17.97 27.13
C VAL A 202 -33.49 18.51 28.56
N ARG A 203 -32.42 19.28 28.77
CA ARG A 203 -32.06 19.87 30.08
C ARG A 203 -32.44 21.35 30.23
N ALA A 204 -32.94 21.99 29.18
CA ALA A 204 -33.48 23.35 29.19
C ALA A 204 -35.01 23.30 29.16
#